data_AF-A0A937VUT7-F1
#
_entry.id   AF-A0A937VUT7-F1
#
_cell.length_a   1.000
_cell.length_b   1.000
_cell.length_c   1.000
_cell.angle_alpha   90.00
_cell.angle_beta   90.00
_cell.angle_gamma   90.00
#
_symmetry.space_group_name_H-M   'P 1'
#
loop_
_entity.id
_entity.type
_entity.pdbx_description
1 polymer ?
#
loop_
_entity_poly.entity_id
_entity_poly.type
_entity_poly.pdbx_seq_one_letter_code
_entity_poly.pdbx_strand_id
1 'polypeptide(L)' 'ALEGQINRKLIQIKKALSRLKIGKYGVCEKCGKMIDTDRLMIMPETTVCVKCEKKKEK' A
#
# COMPACT_ATOMS: atom_id res chain seq x y z
N ALA A 1 -13.95 -2.50 -17.72
CA ALA A 1 -14.80 -1.57 -16.95
C ALA A 1 -13.93 -0.63 -16.13
N LEU A 2 -13.90 0.66 -16.50
CA LEU A 2 -13.13 1.71 -15.82
C LEU A 2 -13.52 1.83 -14.34
N GLU A 3 -14.80 1.66 -14.06
CA GLU A 3 -15.41 1.75 -12.72
C GLU A 3 -14.81 0.76 -11.70
N GLY A 4 -14.46 -0.45 -12.14
CA GLY A 4 -13.85 -1.46 -11.27
C GLY A 4 -12.42 -1.10 -10.85
N GLN A 5 -11.67 -0.41 -11.71
CA GLN A 5 -10.31 0.05 -11.37
C GLN A 5 -10.36 1.22 -10.38
N ILE A 6 -11.29 2.15 -10.58
CA ILE A 6 -11.51 3.28 -9.68
C ILE A 6 -11.87 2.79 -8.28
N ASN A 7 -12.82 1.85 -8.18
CA ASN A 7 -13.23 1.28 -6.90
C ASN A 7 -12.07 0.58 -6.17
N ARG A 8 -11.24 -0.19 -6.88
CA ARG A 8 -10.05 -0.83 -6.29
C ARG A 8 -9.06 0.20 -5.74
N LYS A 9 -8.83 1.30 -6.47
CA LYS A 9 -7.92 2.36 -6.02
C LYS A 9 -8.47 3.07 -4.78
N LEU A 10 -9.78 3.32 -4.76
CA LEU A 10 -10.49 3.93 -3.64
C LEU A 10 -10.39 3.08 -2.37
N ILE A 11 -10.50 1.75 -2.50
CA ILE A 11 -10.29 0.81 -1.39
C ILE A 11 -8.85 0.89 -0.85
N GLN A 12 -7.84 0.94 -1.73
CA GLN A 12 -6.44 1.04 -1.30
C GLN A 12 -6.15 2.35 -0.57
N ILE A 13 -6.67 3.47 -1.08
CA ILE A 13 -6.54 4.79 -0.43
C ILE A 13 -7.20 4.77 0.96
N LYS A 14 -8.44 4.26 1.07
CA LYS A 14 -9.13 4.11 2.37
C LYS A 14 -8.31 3.25 3.33
N LYS A 15 -7.69 2.18 2.85
CA LYS A 15 -6.84 1.30 3.67
C LYS A 15 -5.59 2.03 4.17
N ALA A 16 -4.92 2.78 3.30
CA ALA A 16 -3.76 3.58 3.66
C ALA A 16 -4.11 4.65 4.71
N LEU A 17 -5.25 5.33 4.57
CA LEU A 17 -5.76 6.29 5.55
C LEU A 17 -6.05 5.64 6.91
N SER A 18 -6.69 4.47 6.92
CA SER A 18 -6.92 3.71 8.17
C SER A 18 -5.60 3.33 8.86
N ARG A 19 -4.58 2.95 8.09
CA ARG A 19 -3.23 2.65 8.62
C ARG A 19 -2.55 3.88 9.20
N LEU A 20 -2.75 5.04 8.61
CA LEU A 20 -2.26 6.31 9.11
C LEU A 20 -2.89 6.65 10.46
N LYS A 21 -4.21 6.47 10.62
CA LYS A 21 -4.90 6.70 11.90
C LYS A 21 -4.38 5.82 13.04
N ILE A 22 -3.97 4.60 12.76
CA ILE A 22 -3.44 3.66 13.77
C ILE A 22 -1.91 3.71 13.91
N GLY A 23 -1.23 4.66 13.27
CA GLY A 23 0.23 4.80 13.32
C GLY A 23 1.01 3.68 12.62
N LYS A 24 0.37 2.92 11.72
CA LYS A 24 1.00 1.83 10.93
C LYS A 24 1.23 2.22 9.47
N TYR A 25 1.10 3.50 9.13
CA TYR A 25 1.44 3.99 7.80
C TYR A 25 2.95 3.84 7.56
N GLY A 26 3.31 3.48 6.33
CA GLY A 26 4.69 3.16 5.97
C GLY A 26 5.23 1.85 6.54
N VAL A 27 4.41 1.00 7.17
CA VAL A 27 4.81 -0.36 7.58
C VAL A 27 4.18 -1.38 6.63
N CYS A 28 4.98 -2.33 6.13
CA CYS A 28 4.54 -3.39 5.22
C CYS A 28 3.64 -4.39 5.94
N GLU A 29 2.46 -4.66 5.37
CA GLU A 29 1.51 -5.64 5.90
C GLU A 29 1.99 -7.09 5.84
N LYS A 30 2.91 -7.42 4.94
CA LYS A 30 3.39 -8.81 4.77
C LYS A 30 4.59 -9.15 5.63
N CYS A 31 5.53 -8.23 5.81
CA CYS A 31 6.79 -8.52 6.50
C CYS A 31 7.05 -7.64 7.73
N GLY A 32 6.17 -6.67 8.02
CA GLY A 32 6.30 -5.77 9.17
C GLY A 32 7.45 -4.76 9.06
N LYS A 33 8.20 -4.75 7.97
CA LYS A 33 9.30 -3.80 7.74
C LYS A 33 8.78 -2.46 7.24
N MET A 34 9.55 -1.40 7.47
CA MET A 34 9.26 -0.09 6.87
C MET A 34 9.26 -0.17 5.33
N ILE A 35 8.29 0.49 4.72
CA ILE A 35 8.17 0.70 3.28
C ILE A 35 9.08 1.88 2.96
N ASP A 36 9.79 1.74 1.84
CA ASP A 36 10.70 2.77 1.34
C ASP A 36 9.96 4.09 1.11
N THR A 37 10.56 5.21 1.55
CA THR A 37 9.95 6.53 1.47
C THR A 37 9.75 6.98 0.03
N ASP A 38 10.69 6.69 -0.86
CA ASP A 38 10.57 7.00 -2.29
C ASP A 38 9.37 6.29 -2.92
N ARG A 39 9.11 5.05 -2.47
CA ARG A 39 7.93 4.30 -2.93
C ARG A 39 6.64 4.92 -2.43
N LEU A 40 6.57 5.36 -1.17
CA LEU A 40 5.39 6.03 -0.63
C LEU A 40 5.16 7.39 -1.29
N MET A 41 6.22 8.07 -1.74
CA MET A 41 6.11 9.32 -2.48
C MET A 41 5.48 9.11 -3.87
N ILE A 42 5.77 7.99 -4.53
CA ILE A 42 5.18 7.65 -5.84
C ILE A 42 3.79 7.01 -5.68
N MET A 43 3.61 6.11 -4.70
CA MET A 43 2.39 5.36 -4.45
C MET A 43 2.03 5.37 -2.95
N PRO A 44 1.43 6.45 -2.46
CA PRO A 44 1.10 6.60 -1.04
C PRO A 44 0.04 5.61 -0.56
N GLU A 45 -0.78 5.06 -1.45
CA GLU A 45 -1.79 4.04 -1.12
C GLU A 45 -1.20 2.65 -0.88
N THR A 46 0.09 2.43 -1.16
CA THR A 46 0.69 1.10 -1.04
C THR A 46 0.83 0.67 0.42
N THR A 47 0.41 -0.55 0.73
CA THR A 47 0.52 -1.13 2.07
C THR A 47 1.58 -2.23 2.16
N VAL A 48 2.32 -2.45 1.08
CA VAL A 48 3.27 -3.56 0.93
C VAL A 48 4.59 -3.03 0.36
N CYS A 49 5.72 -3.53 0.86
CA CYS A 49 7.03 -3.14 0.34
C CYS A 49 7.34 -3.83 -0.99
N VAL A 50 8.23 -3.23 -1.79
CA VAL A 50 8.67 -3.76 -3.11
C VAL A 50 9.08 -5.23 -3.03
N LYS A 51 9.81 -5.61 -1.98
CA LYS A 51 10.29 -7.00 -1.79
C LYS A 51 9.14 -7.99 -1.68
N CYS A 52 8.07 -7.61 -1.00
CA CYS A 52 6.90 -8.45 -0.79
C CYS A 52 5.92 -8.40 -1.98
N GLU A 53 5.87 -7.28 -2.70
CA GLU A 53 5.14 -7.16 -3.96
C GLU A 53 5.77 -8.05 -5.04
N LYS A 54 7.09 -7.96 -5.26
CA LYS A 54 7.83 -8.83 -6.18
C LYS A 54 7.72 -10.33 -5.85
N LYS A 55 7.53 -10.68 -4.57
CA LYS A 55 7.29 -12.07 -4.14
C LYS A 55 5.87 -12.57 -4.44
N LYS A 56 4.91 -11.67 -4.72
CA LYS A 56 3.52 -12.02 -4.99
C LYS A 56 3.25 -12.25 -6.49
N GLU A 57 4.13 -11.74 -7.36
CA GLU A 57 4.07 -11.93 -8.81
C GLU A 57 4.78 -13.21 -9.30
N LYS A 58 5.52 -13.90 -8.42
CA LYS A 58 6.00 -15.27 -8.65
C LYS A 58 5.00 -16.27 -8.07
#